data_AF-A0A6M1RQN5-F1
#
_entry.id   AF-A0A6M1RQN5-F1
#
_cell.length_a   1.000
_cell.length_b   1.000
_cell.length_c   1.000
_cell.angle_alpha   90.00
_cell.angle_beta   90.00
_cell.angle_gamma   90.00
#
_symmetry.space_group_name_H-M   'P 1'
#
loop_
_entity.id
_entity.type
_entity.pdbx_description
1 polymer ?
#
loop_
_entity_poly.entity_id
_entity_poly.type
_entity_poly.pdbx_seq_one_letter_code
_entity_poly.pdbx_strand_id
1 'polypeptide(L)'
;MWGNDVFEYLYNNLESAYNAGEDYVSRKAQEAYDATIGAVEWIWEALQGDFNTNQTTGQIAANAVLGLIPIVDQVLDCRDLIANCRQIYKDRTNTAAWVALCLTLVGLIPSLGSAIKGVLKILFLFVRKAGGDVAKAIRPAMAPILSFLGNEKVRRILGISDVSVILRQVADKLSSIRGEVTVSNLKSLLDSAVQTLTDVVGKIRYFAPGDVKVWLDEAVLIVRWVQDAADRMLAPALAPVQRILDGIEDALRKQADEYSPNYRADVNARTVHELDPSVAAVNPRILTRTQKGLYGEIISDNYMLNQGHRNILPDNRQVRALEDVPRGRGIDGIYENANPPPPYIVTETKYRTNSGQYIDSDGVASNSLLSTTRGSNGYPASKQMSDAWIQPRLADEVGRDVADDIMDEGYDRWLMIVDETGEVVNITRLDANARSIEEVMR
;
A
#
# COMPACT_ATOMS: atom_id res chain seq x y z
N MET A 1 23.93 2.10 6.54
CA MET A 1 24.13 1.14 5.42
C MET A 1 24.75 -0.17 5.92
N TRP A 2 24.31 -0.70 7.08
CA TRP A 2 24.84 -1.94 7.68
C TRP A 2 23.73 -2.85 8.29
N GLY A 3 22.46 -2.65 7.91
CA GLY A 3 21.34 -3.49 8.37
C GLY A 3 20.87 -4.55 7.38
N ASN A 4 21.37 -4.55 6.13
CA ASN A 4 20.73 -5.32 5.04
C ASN A 4 21.07 -6.82 5.01
N ASP A 5 22.23 -7.25 5.50
CA ASP A 5 22.72 -8.61 5.21
C ASP A 5 21.90 -9.70 5.92
N VAL A 6 21.43 -9.44 7.14
CA VAL A 6 20.61 -10.39 7.91
C VAL A 6 19.17 -10.42 7.39
N PHE A 7 18.58 -9.27 7.07
CA PHE A 7 17.25 -9.22 6.46
C PHE A 7 17.24 -9.90 5.10
N GLU A 8 18.22 -9.60 4.26
CA GLU A 8 18.39 -10.22 2.96
C GLU A 8 18.64 -11.72 3.10
N TYR A 9 19.46 -12.14 4.07
CA TYR A 9 19.67 -13.56 4.38
C TYR A 9 18.37 -14.25 4.83
N LEU A 10 17.63 -13.71 5.80
CA LEU A 10 16.39 -14.29 6.30
C LEU A 10 15.33 -14.35 5.20
N TYR A 11 15.22 -13.31 4.39
CA TYR A 11 14.34 -13.30 3.23
C TYR A 11 14.77 -14.33 2.18
N ASN A 12 16.06 -14.42 1.86
CA ASN A 12 16.61 -15.40 0.91
C ASN A 12 16.44 -16.83 1.38
N ASN A 13 16.45 -17.07 2.69
CA ASN A 13 16.29 -18.38 3.31
C ASN A 13 14.90 -18.58 3.96
N LEU A 14 13.89 -17.81 3.55
CA LEU A 14 12.60 -17.73 4.24
C LEU A 14 11.93 -19.10 4.44
N GLU A 15 11.94 -19.97 3.42
CA GLU A 15 11.34 -21.31 3.49
C GLU A 15 12.05 -22.22 4.51
N SER A 16 13.38 -22.17 4.53
CA SER A 16 14.19 -22.88 5.52
C SER A 16 13.99 -22.31 6.93
N ALA A 17 13.95 -20.98 7.07
CA ALA A 17 13.74 -20.31 8.36
C ALA A 17 12.32 -20.53 8.92
N TYR A 18 11.32 -20.63 8.04
CA TYR A 18 9.94 -20.95 8.39
C TYR A 18 9.80 -22.40 8.88
N ASN A 19 10.36 -23.37 8.14
CA ASN A 19 10.17 -24.79 8.42
C ASN A 19 11.01 -25.33 9.57
N ALA A 20 12.19 -24.76 9.82
CA ALA A 20 13.17 -25.37 10.70
C ALA A 20 13.00 -25.02 12.20
N GLY A 21 11.98 -24.25 12.55
CA GLY A 21 11.59 -23.96 13.93
C GLY A 21 12.61 -23.10 14.71
N GLU A 22 12.35 -22.93 16.02
CA GLU A 22 13.16 -22.08 16.90
C GLU A 22 14.63 -22.54 16.96
N ASP A 23 14.88 -23.86 17.01
CA ASP A 23 16.23 -24.42 17.16
C ASP A 23 17.16 -24.17 15.96
N TYR A 24 16.64 -24.15 14.72
CA TYR A 24 17.46 -23.88 13.54
C TYR A 24 17.81 -22.40 13.40
N VAL A 25 16.84 -21.52 13.65
CA VAL A 25 17.06 -20.06 13.63
C VAL A 25 17.94 -19.66 14.80
N SER A 26 17.76 -20.23 16.00
CA SER A 26 18.65 -20.02 17.13
C SER A 26 20.06 -20.54 16.85
N ARG A 27 20.23 -21.74 16.30
CA ARG A 27 21.56 -22.29 15.93
C ARG A 27 22.23 -21.49 14.82
N LYS A 28 21.51 -21.05 13.78
CA LYS A 28 22.06 -20.22 12.71
C LYS A 28 22.31 -18.78 13.16
N ALA A 29 21.47 -18.25 14.05
CA ALA A 29 21.76 -17.01 14.76
C ALA A 29 23.00 -17.17 15.62
N GLN A 30 23.24 -18.34 16.26
CA GLN A 30 24.46 -18.68 16.99
C GLN A 30 25.69 -18.87 16.07
N GLU A 31 25.51 -19.42 14.87
CA GLU A 31 26.59 -19.52 13.87
C GLU A 31 26.90 -18.15 13.23
N ALA A 32 25.89 -17.27 13.09
CA ALA A 32 26.06 -15.86 12.76
C ALA A 32 26.56 -15.03 13.96
N TYR A 33 26.36 -15.51 15.19
CA TYR A 33 26.82 -14.90 16.46
C TYR A 33 28.35 -14.98 16.59
N ASP A 34 28.96 -16.02 16.02
CA ASP A 34 30.41 -16.14 15.87
C ASP A 34 30.99 -15.14 14.84
N ALA A 35 30.14 -14.47 14.04
CA ALA A 35 30.47 -13.27 13.26
C ALA A 35 29.87 -12.03 13.95
N THR A 36 30.48 -11.65 15.07
CA THR A 36 29.87 -10.79 16.09
C THR A 36 29.69 -9.34 15.61
N ILE A 37 28.43 -8.87 15.62
CA ILE A 37 27.87 -7.48 15.70
C ILE A 37 26.49 -7.40 14.98
N GLY A 38 26.32 -8.06 13.82
CA GLY A 38 25.13 -7.86 12.95
C GLY A 38 23.80 -8.47 13.43
N ALA A 39 23.80 -9.61 14.13
CA ALA A 39 22.56 -10.24 14.62
C ALA A 39 21.91 -9.45 15.78
N VAL A 40 22.74 -8.78 16.59
CA VAL A 40 22.29 -7.93 17.70
C VAL A 40 21.82 -6.58 17.17
N GLU A 41 22.55 -6.01 16.21
CA GLU A 41 22.15 -4.79 15.51
C GLU A 41 20.81 -4.96 14.80
N TRP A 42 20.51 -6.11 14.19
CA TRP A 42 19.21 -6.35 13.55
C TRP A 42 18.03 -6.46 14.53
N ILE A 43 18.15 -7.25 15.61
CA ILE A 43 17.09 -7.33 16.64
C ILE A 43 16.90 -5.94 17.25
N TRP A 44 17.99 -5.22 17.42
CA TRP A 44 17.98 -3.86 17.93
C TRP A 44 17.34 -2.86 16.97
N GLU A 45 17.69 -2.88 15.69
CA GLU A 45 17.02 -2.15 14.61
C GLU A 45 15.58 -2.61 14.42
N ALA A 46 15.19 -3.85 14.75
CA ALA A 46 13.78 -4.25 14.72
C ALA A 46 13.02 -3.68 15.92
N LEU A 47 13.64 -3.67 17.11
CA LEU A 47 13.04 -3.13 18.33
C LEU A 47 13.02 -1.58 18.36
N GLN A 48 14.05 -0.94 17.80
CA GLN A 48 14.18 0.50 17.69
C GLN A 48 13.65 1.07 16.37
N GLY A 49 13.81 0.32 15.29
CA GLY A 49 13.87 0.87 13.93
C GLY A 49 12.53 1.35 13.48
N ASP A 50 12.52 2.66 13.33
CA ASP A 50 11.55 3.43 12.61
C ASP A 50 10.12 3.22 13.11
N PHE A 51 9.79 3.99 14.15
CA PHE A 51 8.49 4.67 14.23
C PHE A 51 8.26 5.61 13.03
N ASN A 52 8.71 5.24 11.84
CA ASN A 52 8.41 5.91 10.60
C ASN A 52 6.94 5.62 10.32
N THR A 53 6.11 6.59 10.61
CA THR A 53 4.68 6.56 10.30
C THR A 53 4.43 6.49 8.79
N ASN A 54 5.45 6.73 7.96
CA ASN A 54 5.42 6.79 6.50
C ASN A 54 6.17 5.62 5.83
N GLN A 55 5.97 4.39 6.32
CA GLN A 55 6.44 3.19 5.63
C GLN A 55 5.76 3.03 4.27
N THR A 56 6.52 2.65 3.24
CA THR A 56 5.99 2.35 1.91
C THR A 56 5.23 1.01 1.91
N THR A 57 4.37 0.80 0.92
CA THR A 57 3.64 -0.46 0.70
C THR A 57 4.57 -1.68 0.72
N GLY A 58 5.72 -1.59 0.03
CA GLY A 58 6.71 -2.67 -0.02
C GLY A 58 7.37 -2.94 1.34
N GLN A 59 7.63 -1.92 2.14
CA GLN A 59 8.19 -2.08 3.49
C GLN A 59 7.19 -2.74 4.45
N ILE A 60 5.92 -2.33 4.39
CA ILE A 60 4.85 -2.93 5.21
C ILE A 60 4.67 -4.40 4.84
N ALA A 61 4.63 -4.72 3.54
CA ALA A 61 4.53 -6.08 3.05
C ALA A 61 5.76 -6.92 3.46
N ALA A 62 6.98 -6.40 3.30
CA ALA A 62 8.21 -7.08 3.70
C ALA A 62 8.24 -7.40 5.21
N ASN A 63 7.79 -6.48 6.07
CA ASN A 63 7.66 -6.74 7.50
C ASN A 63 6.68 -7.88 7.79
N ALA A 64 5.56 -7.95 7.06
CA ALA A 64 4.61 -9.05 7.18
C ALA A 64 5.21 -10.40 6.71
N VAL A 65 6.04 -10.40 5.66
CA VAL A 65 6.79 -11.60 5.22
C VAL A 65 7.72 -12.10 6.32
N LEU A 66 8.44 -11.20 6.98
CA LEU A 66 9.38 -11.57 8.04
C LEU A 66 8.68 -12.11 9.28
N GLY A 67 7.49 -11.60 9.60
CA GLY A 67 6.62 -12.13 10.65
C GLY A 67 6.17 -13.58 10.42
N LEU A 68 6.44 -14.18 9.26
CA LEU A 68 6.23 -15.62 9.08
C LEU A 68 7.27 -16.46 9.85
N ILE A 69 8.45 -15.92 10.14
CA ILE A 69 9.52 -16.63 10.87
C ILE A 69 9.22 -16.53 12.37
N PRO A 70 9.02 -17.64 13.11
CA PRO A 70 8.53 -17.59 14.49
C PRO A 70 9.32 -16.69 15.46
N ILE A 71 10.66 -16.76 15.44
CA ILE A 71 11.51 -15.92 16.31
C ILE A 71 11.39 -14.44 15.94
N VAL A 72 11.31 -14.15 14.64
CA VAL A 72 11.17 -12.78 14.14
C VAL A 72 9.78 -12.24 14.49
N ASP A 73 8.73 -13.06 14.38
CA ASP A 73 7.36 -12.73 14.79
C ASP A 73 7.32 -12.28 16.25
N GLN A 74 7.97 -13.03 17.16
CA GLN A 74 8.05 -12.67 18.58
C GLN A 74 8.73 -11.31 18.82
N VAL A 75 9.81 -11.00 18.09
CA VAL A 75 10.50 -9.70 18.20
C VAL A 75 9.63 -8.56 17.67
N LEU A 76 8.95 -8.77 16.53
CA LEU A 76 8.03 -7.79 15.95
C LEU A 76 6.81 -7.54 16.87
N ASP A 77 6.30 -8.59 17.51
CA ASP A 77 5.22 -8.51 18.49
C ASP A 77 5.65 -7.72 19.74
N CYS A 78 6.88 -7.96 20.23
CA CYS A 78 7.47 -7.18 21.33
C CYS A 78 7.60 -5.70 20.96
N ARG A 79 8.05 -5.39 19.75
CA ARG A 79 8.13 -4.01 19.23
C ARG A 79 6.77 -3.34 19.24
N ASP A 80 5.76 -3.99 18.67
CA ASP A 80 4.40 -3.45 18.59
C ASP A 80 3.78 -3.26 19.98
N LEU A 81 4.02 -4.18 20.92
CA LEU A 81 3.62 -4.04 22.32
C LEU A 81 4.26 -2.79 22.96
N ILE A 82 5.59 -2.65 22.87
CA ILE A 82 6.32 -1.51 23.44
C ILE A 82 5.80 -0.20 22.86
N ALA A 83 5.57 -0.14 21.53
CA ALA A 83 5.06 1.04 20.85
C ALA A 83 3.71 1.50 21.40
N ASN A 84 2.74 0.59 21.51
CA ASN A 84 1.42 0.91 22.05
C ASN A 84 1.50 1.31 23.53
N CYS A 85 2.28 0.58 24.34
CA CYS A 85 2.45 0.88 25.76
C CYS A 85 3.11 2.24 26.00
N ARG A 86 4.10 2.62 25.18
CA ARG A 86 4.71 3.97 25.21
C ARG A 86 3.70 5.07 24.89
N GLN A 87 2.85 4.84 23.88
CA GLN A 87 1.80 5.81 23.53
C GLN A 87 0.81 6.01 24.68
N ILE A 88 0.39 4.92 25.34
CA ILE A 88 -0.45 4.97 26.54
C ILE A 88 0.27 5.68 27.70
N TYR A 89 1.56 5.40 27.90
CA TYR A 89 2.32 5.99 28.99
C TYR A 89 2.52 7.50 28.82
N LYS A 90 2.68 7.96 27.57
CA LYS A 90 2.80 9.38 27.20
C LYS A 90 1.51 10.16 27.46
N ASP A 91 0.36 9.58 27.12
CA ASP A 91 -0.96 10.15 27.42
C ASP A 91 -1.88 9.09 28.02
N ARG A 92 -1.91 9.07 29.35
CA ARG A 92 -2.64 8.07 30.14
C ARG A 92 -4.16 8.19 30.01
N THR A 93 -4.65 9.32 29.49
CA THR A 93 -6.08 9.57 29.28
C THR A 93 -6.56 9.15 27.90
N ASN A 94 -5.64 8.81 26.99
CA ASN A 94 -5.95 8.45 25.62
C ASN A 94 -6.57 7.05 25.53
N THR A 95 -7.90 6.99 25.51
CA THR A 95 -8.65 5.73 25.36
C THR A 95 -8.45 5.07 24.00
N ALA A 96 -8.14 5.82 22.94
CA ALA A 96 -7.85 5.26 21.61
C ALA A 96 -6.53 4.48 21.59
N ALA A 97 -5.55 4.88 22.40
CA ALA A 97 -4.30 4.13 22.56
C ALA A 97 -4.53 2.74 23.18
N TRP A 98 -5.52 2.60 24.07
CA TRP A 98 -5.94 1.31 24.62
C TRP A 98 -6.66 0.44 23.59
N VAL A 99 -7.47 1.02 22.70
CA VAL A 99 -8.06 0.31 21.56
C VAL A 99 -6.96 -0.21 20.63
N ALA A 100 -5.94 0.60 20.33
CA ALA A 100 -4.79 0.21 19.52
C ALA A 100 -3.98 -0.94 20.17
N LEU A 101 -3.78 -0.90 21.49
CA LEU A 101 -3.17 -2.00 22.24
C LEU A 101 -4.02 -3.28 22.11
N CYS A 102 -5.35 -3.19 22.31
CA CYS A 102 -6.22 -4.36 22.19
C CYS A 102 -6.17 -4.99 20.80
N LEU A 103 -6.17 -4.20 19.72
CA LEU A 103 -5.99 -4.71 18.35
C LEU A 103 -4.65 -5.42 18.17
N THR A 104 -3.58 -4.87 18.77
CA THR A 104 -2.26 -5.50 18.76
C THR A 104 -2.33 -6.87 19.45
N LEU A 105 -2.95 -6.95 20.63
CA LEU A 105 -3.13 -8.21 21.38
C LEU A 105 -3.94 -9.25 20.60
N VAL A 106 -5.01 -8.83 19.90
CA VAL A 106 -5.78 -9.73 19.02
C VAL A 106 -4.88 -10.32 17.92
N GLY A 107 -3.96 -9.54 17.36
CA GLY A 107 -2.98 -10.01 16.38
C GLY A 107 -2.00 -11.06 16.93
N LEU A 108 -1.81 -11.13 18.26
CA LEU A 108 -0.91 -12.08 18.91
C LEU A 108 -1.52 -13.48 19.07
N ILE A 109 -2.84 -13.63 18.90
CA ILE A 109 -3.55 -14.89 19.15
C ILE A 109 -2.90 -16.04 18.32
N PRO A 110 -2.30 -17.05 18.98
CA PRO A 110 -1.51 -18.07 18.28
C PRO A 110 -2.31 -18.91 17.27
N SER A 111 -3.60 -19.14 17.55
CA SER A 111 -4.49 -20.00 16.75
C SER A 111 -4.89 -19.42 15.38
N LEU A 112 -4.48 -18.18 15.07
CA LEU A 112 -4.79 -17.50 13.81
C LEU A 112 -3.99 -18.03 12.61
N GLY A 113 -2.81 -18.61 12.83
CA GLY A 113 -1.91 -19.01 11.74
C GLY A 113 -1.21 -17.83 11.05
N SER A 114 -0.02 -18.05 10.52
CA SER A 114 0.90 -16.97 10.12
C SER A 114 0.40 -16.13 8.92
N ALA A 115 -0.31 -16.73 7.96
CA ALA A 115 -0.92 -16.03 6.83
C ALA A 115 -1.92 -14.96 7.31
N ILE A 116 -2.85 -15.40 8.15
CA ILE A 116 -3.95 -14.57 8.68
C ILE A 116 -3.38 -13.49 9.58
N LYS A 117 -2.40 -13.83 10.44
CA LYS A 117 -1.68 -12.85 11.25
C LYS A 117 -1.03 -11.76 10.40
N GLY A 118 -0.35 -12.13 9.31
CA GLY A 118 0.26 -11.16 8.39
C GLY A 118 -0.76 -10.15 7.84
N VAL A 119 -1.90 -10.64 7.35
CA VAL A 119 -3.00 -9.79 6.84
C VAL A 119 -3.58 -8.90 7.96
N LEU A 120 -3.87 -9.47 9.13
CA LEU A 120 -4.43 -8.73 10.27
C LEU A 120 -3.48 -7.65 10.80
N LYS A 121 -2.17 -7.92 10.88
CA LYS A 121 -1.17 -6.93 11.29
C LYS A 121 -1.19 -5.71 10.37
N ILE A 122 -1.28 -5.93 9.05
CA ILE A 122 -1.41 -4.84 8.07
C ILE A 122 -2.73 -4.09 8.27
N LEU A 123 -3.87 -4.80 8.35
CA LEU A 123 -5.18 -4.17 8.57
C LEU A 123 -5.22 -3.32 9.84
N PHE A 124 -4.75 -3.85 10.96
CA PHE A 124 -4.73 -3.15 12.24
C PHE A 124 -3.78 -1.96 12.22
N LEU A 125 -2.67 -2.00 11.47
CA LEU A 125 -1.83 -0.82 11.25
C LEU A 125 -2.63 0.30 10.58
N PHE A 126 -3.32 0.03 9.48
CA PHE A 126 -4.09 1.04 8.76
C PHE A 126 -5.32 1.53 9.55
N VAL A 127 -6.01 0.64 10.26
CA VAL A 127 -7.13 1.03 11.13
C VAL A 127 -6.65 1.95 12.25
N ARG A 128 -5.48 1.67 12.85
CA ARG A 128 -4.87 2.58 13.83
C ARG A 128 -4.51 3.93 13.22
N LYS A 129 -3.92 3.96 12.02
CA LYS A 129 -3.61 5.21 11.29
C LYS A 129 -4.88 6.02 10.96
N ALA A 130 -6.00 5.33 10.69
CA ALA A 130 -7.29 5.95 10.43
C ALA A 130 -8.10 6.30 11.71
N GLY A 131 -7.50 6.18 12.90
CA GLY A 131 -8.18 6.50 14.17
C GLY A 131 -9.32 5.54 14.53
N GLY A 132 -9.28 4.30 14.03
CA GLY A 132 -10.33 3.29 14.23
C GLY A 132 -11.40 3.26 13.13
N ASP A 133 -11.31 4.13 12.12
CA ASP A 133 -12.24 4.17 10.99
C ASP A 133 -11.89 3.07 9.97
N VAL A 134 -12.63 1.97 10.03
CA VAL A 134 -12.41 0.81 9.15
C VAL A 134 -12.63 1.17 7.69
N ALA A 135 -13.64 1.97 7.36
CA ALA A 135 -13.95 2.32 5.98
C ALA A 135 -12.78 3.05 5.30
N LYS A 136 -12.12 3.96 6.04
CA LYS A 136 -10.93 4.66 5.56
C LYS A 136 -9.67 3.80 5.52
N ALA A 137 -9.64 2.72 6.29
CA ALA A 137 -8.44 1.89 6.46
C ALA A 137 -8.35 0.72 5.47
N ILE A 138 -9.49 0.13 5.10
CA ILE A 138 -9.53 -1.12 4.33
C ILE A 138 -8.83 -0.96 2.99
N ARG A 139 -9.21 0.07 2.23
CA ARG A 139 -8.69 0.23 0.88
C ARG A 139 -7.19 0.52 0.84
N PRO A 140 -6.63 1.47 1.63
CA PRO A 140 -5.19 1.66 1.71
C PRO A 140 -4.43 0.41 2.20
N ALA A 141 -5.05 -0.43 3.03
CA ALA A 141 -4.46 -1.67 3.50
C ALA A 141 -4.38 -2.75 2.41
N MET A 142 -5.24 -2.71 1.39
CA MET A 142 -5.28 -3.75 0.35
C MET A 142 -3.99 -3.82 -0.46
N ALA A 143 -3.39 -2.69 -0.84
CA ALA A 143 -2.14 -2.71 -1.61
C ALA A 143 -1.00 -3.49 -0.90
N PRO A 144 -0.67 -3.22 0.39
CA PRO A 144 0.33 -4.02 1.10
C PRO A 144 -0.11 -5.45 1.36
N ILE A 145 -1.42 -5.71 1.56
CA ILE A 145 -1.95 -7.07 1.68
C ILE A 145 -1.74 -7.86 0.40
N LEU A 146 -2.07 -7.29 -0.76
CA LEU A 146 -1.87 -7.92 -2.07
C LEU A 146 -0.38 -8.13 -2.37
N SER A 147 0.46 -7.16 -2.01
CA SER A 147 1.92 -7.29 -2.13
C SER A 147 2.46 -8.45 -1.27
N PHE A 148 2.00 -8.57 -0.03
CA PHE A 148 2.34 -9.67 0.87
C PHE A 148 1.84 -11.03 0.35
N LEU A 149 0.56 -11.14 0.01
CA LEU A 149 -0.06 -12.39 -0.48
C LEU A 149 0.41 -12.79 -1.87
N GLY A 150 0.83 -11.83 -2.69
CA GLY A 150 1.36 -12.04 -4.04
C GLY A 150 2.83 -12.44 -4.06
N ASN A 151 3.57 -12.28 -2.95
CA ASN A 151 4.97 -12.65 -2.87
C ASN A 151 5.17 -14.16 -3.12
N GLU A 152 6.03 -14.53 -4.06
CA GLU A 152 6.22 -15.92 -4.50
C GLU A 152 6.60 -16.87 -3.36
N LYS A 153 7.46 -16.43 -2.44
CA LYS A 153 7.90 -17.26 -1.30
C LYS A 153 6.76 -17.45 -0.31
N VAL A 154 5.97 -16.38 -0.05
CA VAL A 154 4.78 -16.42 0.80
C VAL A 154 3.74 -17.39 0.22
N ARG A 155 3.46 -17.29 -1.08
CA ARG A 155 2.52 -18.19 -1.76
C ARG A 155 2.94 -19.66 -1.66
N ARG A 156 4.24 -19.95 -1.79
CA ARG A 156 4.79 -21.30 -1.66
C ARG A 156 4.67 -21.83 -0.23
N ILE A 157 5.06 -21.04 0.76
CA ILE A 157 5.06 -21.42 2.18
C ILE A 157 3.63 -21.67 2.69
N LEU A 158 2.70 -20.80 2.30
CA LEU A 158 1.33 -20.79 2.81
C LEU A 158 0.34 -21.55 1.92
N GLY A 159 0.78 -22.04 0.75
CA GLY A 159 -0.07 -22.75 -0.20
C GLY A 159 -1.17 -21.88 -0.82
N ILE A 160 -0.92 -20.57 -0.99
CA ILE A 160 -1.93 -19.61 -1.45
C ILE A 160 -2.07 -19.69 -2.97
N SER A 161 -3.19 -20.22 -3.44
CA SER A 161 -3.57 -20.21 -4.85
C SER A 161 -4.41 -18.99 -5.23
N ASP A 162 -5.22 -18.47 -4.30
CA ASP A 162 -6.22 -17.44 -4.57
C ASP A 162 -6.33 -16.44 -3.41
N VAL A 163 -6.21 -15.14 -3.72
CA VAL A 163 -6.31 -14.04 -2.75
C VAL A 163 -7.70 -13.98 -2.14
N SER A 164 -8.77 -14.15 -2.93
CA SER A 164 -10.15 -14.09 -2.45
C SER A 164 -10.42 -15.13 -1.37
N VAL A 165 -9.85 -16.33 -1.53
CA VAL A 165 -9.95 -17.42 -0.54
C VAL A 165 -9.28 -17.02 0.77
N ILE A 166 -8.08 -16.42 0.72
CA ILE A 166 -7.39 -15.99 1.94
C ILE A 166 -8.14 -14.85 2.64
N LEU A 167 -8.64 -13.86 1.90
CA LEU A 167 -9.44 -12.77 2.49
C LEU A 167 -10.69 -13.32 3.19
N ARG A 168 -11.38 -14.31 2.60
CA ARG A 168 -12.50 -15.01 3.24
C ARG A 168 -12.08 -15.77 4.50
N GLN A 169 -10.96 -16.50 4.45
CA GLN A 169 -10.45 -17.21 5.62
C GLN A 169 -10.11 -16.25 6.77
N VAL A 170 -9.53 -15.09 6.47
CA VAL A 170 -9.25 -14.05 7.47
C VAL A 170 -10.57 -13.54 8.08
N ALA A 171 -11.57 -13.26 7.25
CA ALA A 171 -12.89 -12.83 7.71
C ALA A 171 -13.57 -13.89 8.61
N ASP A 172 -13.57 -15.16 8.20
CA ASP A 172 -14.16 -16.27 8.98
C ASP A 172 -13.43 -16.46 10.31
N LYS A 173 -12.11 -16.28 10.32
CA LYS A 173 -11.31 -16.37 11.54
C LYS A 173 -11.56 -15.19 12.47
N LEU A 174 -11.74 -13.97 11.95
CA LEU A 174 -12.15 -12.80 12.73
C LEU A 174 -13.50 -13.04 13.42
N SER A 175 -14.48 -13.56 12.68
CA SER A 175 -15.79 -13.94 13.21
C SER A 175 -15.67 -14.97 14.34
N SER A 176 -14.81 -15.97 14.15
CA SER A 176 -14.56 -17.02 15.15
C SER A 176 -13.93 -16.49 16.43
N ILE A 177 -12.91 -15.63 16.34
CA ILE A 177 -12.22 -15.09 17.53
C ILE A 177 -12.99 -13.93 18.17
N ARG A 178 -13.98 -13.34 17.50
CA ARG A 178 -14.77 -12.23 18.03
C ARG A 178 -15.39 -12.54 19.40
N GLY A 179 -15.87 -13.77 19.57
CA GLY A 179 -16.38 -14.26 20.87
C GLY A 179 -15.31 -14.45 21.93
N GLU A 180 -14.05 -14.65 21.53
CA GLU A 180 -12.89 -14.79 22.40
C GLU A 180 -12.31 -13.43 22.82
N VAL A 181 -12.61 -12.35 22.09
CA VAL A 181 -12.20 -10.99 22.48
C VAL A 181 -13.05 -10.54 23.66
N THR A 182 -12.53 -10.82 24.86
CA THR A 182 -13.09 -10.43 26.16
C THR A 182 -12.01 -9.74 27.00
N VAL A 183 -12.39 -9.00 28.05
CA VAL A 183 -11.42 -8.35 28.95
C VAL A 183 -10.44 -9.36 29.54
N SER A 184 -10.93 -10.53 29.99
CA SER A 184 -10.10 -11.57 30.58
C SER A 184 -9.08 -12.11 29.59
N ASN A 185 -9.52 -12.44 28.36
CA ASN A 185 -8.62 -13.01 27.35
C ASN A 185 -7.60 -11.96 26.86
N LEU A 186 -8.02 -10.71 26.68
CA LEU A 186 -7.09 -9.62 26.34
C LEU A 186 -6.05 -9.41 27.45
N LYS A 187 -6.44 -9.50 28.73
CA LYS A 187 -5.50 -9.44 29.84
C LYS A 187 -4.52 -10.61 29.80
N SER A 188 -4.98 -11.84 29.61
CA SER A 188 -4.10 -13.01 29.51
C SER A 188 -3.13 -12.93 28.32
N LEU A 189 -3.57 -12.38 27.20
CA LEU A 189 -2.71 -12.10 26.04
C LEU A 189 -1.66 -11.04 26.38
N LEU A 190 -2.05 -9.97 27.08
CA LEU A 190 -1.12 -8.95 27.54
C LEU A 190 -0.08 -9.54 28.50
N ASP A 191 -0.50 -10.33 29.48
CA ASP A 191 0.39 -10.98 30.44
C ASP A 191 1.42 -11.87 29.74
N SER A 192 0.97 -12.66 28.76
CA SER A 192 1.83 -13.51 27.94
C SER A 192 2.82 -12.71 27.09
N ALA A 193 2.37 -11.57 26.54
CA ALA A 193 3.21 -10.69 25.74
C ALA A 193 4.25 -9.96 26.61
N VAL A 194 3.89 -9.52 27.82
CA VAL A 194 4.84 -8.93 28.79
C VAL A 194 5.90 -9.95 29.21
N GLN A 195 5.48 -11.21 29.44
CA GLN A 195 6.42 -12.28 29.78
C GLN A 195 7.39 -12.56 28.62
N THR A 196 6.88 -12.70 27.40
CA THR A 196 7.70 -12.90 26.19
C THR A 196 8.70 -11.76 26.01
N LEU A 197 8.26 -10.50 26.16
CA LEU A 197 9.16 -9.35 26.12
C LEU A 197 10.24 -9.43 27.19
N THR A 198 9.87 -9.78 28.43
CA THR A 198 10.82 -9.89 29.55
C THR A 198 11.88 -10.97 29.26
N ASP A 199 11.49 -12.09 28.68
CA ASP A 199 12.40 -13.18 28.33
C ASP A 199 13.35 -12.79 27.18
N VAL A 200 12.81 -12.15 26.14
CA VAL A 200 13.61 -11.62 25.02
C VAL A 200 14.61 -10.59 25.51
N VAL A 201 14.17 -9.62 26.34
CA VAL A 201 15.05 -8.61 26.95
C VAL A 201 16.11 -9.27 27.82
N GLY A 202 15.75 -10.27 28.63
CA GLY A 202 16.68 -11.00 29.49
C GLY A 202 17.81 -11.65 28.71
N LYS A 203 17.50 -12.27 27.56
CA LYS A 203 18.50 -12.84 26.64
C LYS A 203 19.39 -11.75 26.04
N ILE A 204 18.80 -10.67 25.51
CA ILE A 204 19.52 -9.58 24.82
C ILE A 204 20.44 -8.80 25.76
N ARG A 205 20.01 -8.60 27.01
CA ARG A 205 20.74 -7.79 28.00
C ARG A 205 22.17 -8.26 28.25
N TYR A 206 22.46 -9.55 28.08
CA TYR A 206 23.79 -10.10 28.33
C TYR A 206 24.86 -9.50 27.42
N PHE A 207 24.52 -9.25 26.16
CA PHE A 207 25.45 -8.81 25.11
C PHE A 207 25.15 -7.40 24.55
N ALA A 208 24.05 -6.77 24.95
CA ALA A 208 23.69 -5.41 24.54
C ALA A 208 24.70 -4.34 25.01
N PRO A 209 24.91 -3.24 24.25
CA PRO A 209 25.59 -2.04 24.73
C PRO A 209 24.84 -1.33 25.88
N GLY A 210 25.50 -0.40 26.57
CA GLY A 210 24.96 0.21 27.81
C GLY A 210 23.68 1.03 27.61
N ASP A 211 23.64 1.86 26.58
CA ASP A 211 22.48 2.64 26.14
C ASP A 211 21.29 1.75 25.74
N VAL A 212 21.57 0.64 25.06
CA VAL A 212 20.57 -0.38 24.68
C VAL A 212 19.93 -1.00 25.91
N LYS A 213 20.73 -1.38 26.92
CA LYS A 213 20.19 -1.94 28.17
C LYS A 213 19.27 -0.96 28.88
N VAL A 214 19.63 0.33 28.93
CA VAL A 214 18.79 1.38 29.55
C VAL A 214 17.44 1.49 28.85
N TRP A 215 17.42 1.51 27.51
CA TRP A 215 16.18 1.57 26.75
C TRP A 215 15.30 0.32 26.95
N LEU A 216 15.91 -0.88 27.00
CA LEU A 216 15.19 -2.13 27.23
C LEU A 216 14.58 -2.17 28.63
N ASP A 217 15.31 -1.67 29.63
CA ASP A 217 14.82 -1.53 31.00
C ASP A 217 13.64 -0.57 31.06
N GLU A 218 13.72 0.57 30.38
CA GLU A 218 12.61 1.51 30.27
C GLU A 218 11.40 0.88 29.57
N ALA A 219 11.61 0.12 28.50
CA ALA A 219 10.54 -0.56 27.78
C ALA A 219 9.80 -1.56 28.68
N VAL A 220 10.53 -2.39 29.43
CA VAL A 220 9.94 -3.35 30.39
C VAL A 220 9.17 -2.62 31.49
N LEU A 221 9.73 -1.53 32.04
CA LEU A 221 9.05 -0.72 33.05
C LEU A 221 7.72 -0.14 32.54
N ILE A 222 7.71 0.42 31.33
CA ILE A 222 6.51 1.00 30.71
C ILE A 222 5.45 -0.07 30.45
N VAL A 223 5.85 -1.22 29.90
CA VAL A 223 4.90 -2.30 29.58
C VAL A 223 4.28 -2.89 30.84
N ARG A 224 5.05 -3.07 31.93
CA ARG A 224 4.52 -3.51 33.24
C ARG A 224 3.56 -2.49 33.85
N TRP A 225 3.85 -1.21 33.73
CA TRP A 225 2.92 -0.17 34.19
C TRP A 225 1.55 -0.25 33.46
N VAL A 226 1.57 -0.50 32.14
CA VAL A 226 0.34 -0.69 31.35
C VAL A 226 -0.38 -1.99 31.75
N GLN A 227 0.36 -3.06 32.02
CA GLN A 227 -0.18 -4.33 32.53
C GLN A 227 -0.95 -4.14 33.84
N ASP A 228 -0.39 -3.38 34.79
CA ASP A 228 -1.04 -3.07 36.06
C ASP A 228 -2.30 -2.21 35.89
N ALA A 229 -2.32 -1.34 34.88
CA ALA A 229 -3.47 -0.48 34.57
C ALA A 229 -4.57 -1.18 33.74
N ALA A 230 -4.29 -2.36 33.18
CA ALA A 230 -5.14 -3.03 32.19
C ALA A 230 -6.54 -3.37 32.74
N ASP A 231 -6.65 -3.77 34.01
CA ASP A 231 -7.93 -4.17 34.62
C ASP A 231 -9.00 -3.08 34.54
N ARG A 232 -8.57 -1.81 34.56
CA ARG A 232 -9.49 -0.66 34.49
C ARG A 232 -9.76 -0.24 33.05
N MET A 233 -8.75 -0.33 32.18
CA MET A 233 -8.77 0.33 30.87
C MET A 233 -9.14 -0.59 29.70
N LEU A 234 -9.05 -1.92 29.86
CA LEU A 234 -9.46 -2.86 28.81
C LEU A 234 -10.99 -2.89 28.63
N ALA A 235 -11.76 -2.78 29.71
CA ALA A 235 -13.22 -2.80 29.66
C ALA A 235 -13.83 -1.73 28.72
N PRO A 236 -13.48 -0.43 28.83
CA PRO A 236 -14.01 0.58 27.91
C PRO A 236 -13.46 0.44 26.47
N ALA A 237 -12.30 -0.18 26.27
CA ALA A 237 -11.72 -0.41 24.94
C ALA A 237 -12.40 -1.58 24.19
N LEU A 238 -13.05 -2.50 24.91
CA LEU A 238 -13.58 -3.73 24.34
C LEU A 238 -14.63 -3.51 23.24
N ALA A 239 -15.66 -2.72 23.51
CA ALA A 239 -16.75 -2.50 22.55
C ALA A 239 -16.27 -1.79 21.25
N PRO A 240 -15.41 -0.75 21.30
CA PRO A 240 -14.74 -0.25 20.10
C PRO A 240 -13.96 -1.31 19.32
N VAL A 241 -13.18 -2.16 19.99
CA VAL A 241 -12.41 -3.22 19.34
C VAL A 241 -13.33 -4.20 18.62
N GLN A 242 -14.38 -4.69 19.29
CA GLN A 242 -15.34 -5.61 18.68
C GLN A 242 -15.99 -5.02 17.43
N ARG A 243 -16.41 -3.74 17.48
CA ARG A 243 -16.96 -3.04 16.29
C ARG A 243 -15.94 -2.91 15.16
N ILE A 244 -14.68 -2.67 15.48
CA ILE A 244 -13.60 -2.63 14.48
C ILE A 244 -13.43 -4.01 13.84
N LEU A 245 -13.42 -5.08 14.62
CA LEU A 245 -13.29 -6.44 14.09
C LEU A 245 -14.48 -6.82 13.21
N ASP A 246 -15.71 -6.51 13.65
CA ASP A 246 -16.94 -6.73 12.87
C ASP A 246 -16.86 -5.94 11.53
N GLY A 247 -16.42 -4.68 11.57
CA GLY A 247 -16.27 -3.87 10.37
C GLY A 247 -15.19 -4.38 9.41
N ILE A 248 -14.07 -4.89 9.94
CA ILE A 248 -12.99 -5.49 9.13
C ILE A 248 -13.49 -6.78 8.48
N GLU A 249 -14.23 -7.61 9.22
CA GLU A 249 -14.84 -8.84 8.69
C GLU A 249 -15.72 -8.50 7.47
N ASP A 250 -16.68 -7.60 7.64
CA ASP A 250 -17.61 -7.19 6.57
C ASP A 250 -16.86 -6.64 5.35
N ALA A 251 -15.85 -5.81 5.58
CA ALA A 251 -15.08 -5.20 4.51
C ALA A 251 -14.19 -6.22 3.77
N LEU A 252 -13.59 -7.17 4.49
CA LEU A 252 -12.83 -8.25 3.87
C LEU A 252 -13.70 -9.19 3.05
N ARG A 253 -14.93 -9.47 3.49
CA ARG A 253 -15.89 -10.25 2.68
C ARG A 253 -16.20 -9.56 1.37
N LYS A 254 -16.48 -8.24 1.40
CA LYS A 254 -16.70 -7.43 0.18
C LYS A 254 -15.48 -7.44 -0.74
N GLN A 255 -14.29 -7.20 -0.20
CA GLN A 255 -13.05 -7.24 -0.98
C GLN A 255 -12.85 -8.64 -1.59
N ALA A 256 -13.06 -9.71 -0.83
CA ALA A 256 -12.94 -11.06 -1.36
C ALA A 256 -13.90 -11.33 -2.53
N ASP A 257 -15.12 -10.79 -2.47
CA ASP A 257 -16.07 -10.90 -3.57
C ASP A 257 -15.58 -10.14 -4.81
N GLU A 258 -15.02 -8.93 -4.64
CA GLU A 258 -14.42 -8.13 -5.73
C GLU A 258 -13.22 -8.83 -6.39
N TYR A 259 -12.40 -9.56 -5.61
CA TYR A 259 -11.26 -10.33 -6.13
C TYR A 259 -11.64 -11.75 -6.60
N SER A 260 -12.91 -12.14 -6.52
CA SER A 260 -13.33 -13.48 -6.94
C SER A 260 -13.24 -13.63 -8.47
N PRO A 261 -12.72 -14.75 -9.01
CA PRO A 261 -12.66 -14.98 -10.46
C PRO A 261 -14.04 -14.93 -11.17
N ASN A 262 -15.12 -15.11 -10.41
CA ASN A 262 -16.50 -15.08 -10.90
C ASN A 262 -17.20 -13.74 -10.63
N TYR A 263 -16.47 -12.71 -10.18
CA TYR A 263 -17.02 -11.38 -9.94
C TYR A 263 -17.53 -10.78 -11.25
N ARG A 264 -18.86 -10.77 -11.40
CA ARG A 264 -19.54 -9.93 -12.39
C ARG A 264 -19.85 -8.64 -11.67
N ALA A 265 -19.06 -7.60 -11.94
CA ALA A 265 -19.36 -6.26 -11.45
C ALA A 265 -20.83 -5.96 -11.74
N ASP A 266 -21.58 -5.68 -10.68
CA ASP A 266 -22.97 -5.26 -10.81
C ASP A 266 -22.95 -3.99 -11.67
N VAL A 267 -23.54 -4.04 -12.86
CA VAL A 267 -23.47 -2.98 -13.89
C VAL A 267 -24.01 -1.61 -13.43
N ASN A 268 -24.51 -1.53 -12.19
CA ASN A 268 -24.99 -0.31 -11.55
C ASN A 268 -24.20 0.11 -10.29
N ALA A 269 -23.19 -0.64 -9.85
CA ALA A 269 -22.31 -0.22 -8.76
C ALA A 269 -21.05 0.43 -9.34
N ARG A 270 -21.02 1.77 -9.30
CA ARG A 270 -19.86 2.56 -9.76
C ARG A 270 -18.67 2.25 -8.83
N THR A 271 -17.77 1.36 -9.25
CA THR A 271 -16.50 1.12 -8.56
C THR A 271 -15.71 2.41 -8.58
N VAL A 272 -15.63 3.10 -7.44
CA VAL A 272 -14.79 4.29 -7.31
C VAL A 272 -13.34 3.82 -7.27
N HIS A 273 -12.52 4.18 -8.23
CA HIS A 273 -11.08 4.01 -8.24
C HIS A 273 -10.44 5.16 -7.43
N GLU A 274 -10.06 4.95 -6.17
CA GLU A 274 -9.32 5.95 -5.40
C GLU A 274 -7.85 5.96 -5.83
N LEU A 275 -7.27 7.14 -5.77
CA LEU A 275 -5.85 7.38 -5.98
C LEU A 275 -5.01 6.64 -4.93
N ASP A 276 -3.77 6.32 -5.29
CA ASP A 276 -2.78 5.87 -4.32
C ASP A 276 -2.69 6.91 -3.17
N PRO A 277 -2.74 6.51 -1.89
CA PRO A 277 -2.70 7.43 -0.76
C PRO A 277 -1.48 8.38 -0.75
N SER A 278 -0.34 7.94 -1.30
CA SER A 278 0.86 8.77 -1.45
C SER A 278 0.64 9.91 -2.44
N VAL A 279 -0.17 9.68 -3.49
CA VAL A 279 -0.56 10.70 -4.47
C VAL A 279 -1.70 11.55 -3.94
N ALA A 280 -2.69 10.96 -3.27
CA ALA A 280 -3.84 11.68 -2.71
C ALA A 280 -3.45 12.67 -1.59
N ALA A 281 -2.37 12.37 -0.83
CA ALA A 281 -1.88 13.24 0.25
C ALA A 281 -0.88 14.32 -0.22
N VAL A 282 -0.42 14.26 -1.48
CA VAL A 282 0.54 15.21 -2.02
C VAL A 282 -0.12 16.57 -2.19
N ASN A 283 0.57 17.62 -1.73
CA ASN A 283 0.23 18.99 -2.10
C ASN A 283 0.83 19.27 -3.49
N PRO A 284 0.02 19.42 -4.56
CA PRO A 284 0.55 19.54 -5.92
C PRO A 284 1.44 20.78 -6.12
N ARG A 285 1.29 21.80 -5.27
CA ARG A 285 2.04 23.06 -5.34
C ARG A 285 3.53 22.89 -5.11
N ILE A 286 3.92 21.96 -4.24
CA ILE A 286 5.32 21.75 -3.83
C ILE A 286 6.07 20.78 -4.75
N LEU A 287 5.38 20.16 -5.71
CA LEU A 287 5.98 19.24 -6.67
C LEU A 287 6.94 19.97 -7.64
N THR A 288 8.00 19.27 -8.03
CA THR A 288 8.86 19.70 -9.14
C THR A 288 8.09 19.70 -10.46
N ARG A 289 8.61 20.34 -11.51
CA ARG A 289 7.93 20.39 -12.82
C ARG A 289 7.69 18.99 -13.38
N THR A 290 8.71 18.14 -13.36
CA THR A 290 8.60 16.76 -13.81
C THR A 290 7.54 15.99 -13.01
N GLN A 291 7.54 16.12 -11.69
CA GLN A 291 6.52 15.49 -10.84
C GLN A 291 5.12 16.03 -11.11
N LYS A 292 4.96 17.32 -11.45
CA LYS A 292 3.64 17.88 -11.83
C LYS A 292 3.10 17.25 -13.09
N GLY A 293 3.96 16.98 -14.08
CA GLY A 293 3.60 16.26 -15.28
C GLY A 293 3.09 14.85 -14.99
N LEU A 294 3.87 14.05 -14.25
CA LEU A 294 3.49 12.69 -13.83
C LEU A 294 2.23 12.68 -12.94
N TYR A 295 2.13 13.64 -12.02
CA TYR A 295 0.94 13.81 -11.18
C TYR A 295 -0.30 14.05 -12.04
N GLY A 296 -0.21 14.91 -13.06
CA GLY A 296 -1.30 15.12 -14.02
C GLY A 296 -1.78 13.81 -14.64
N GLU A 297 -0.87 12.99 -15.17
CA GLU A 297 -1.19 11.69 -15.77
C GLU A 297 -1.88 10.72 -14.78
N ILE A 298 -1.37 10.63 -13.54
CA ILE A 298 -1.95 9.76 -12.51
C ILE A 298 -3.40 10.19 -12.20
N ILE A 299 -3.65 11.50 -12.07
CA ILE A 299 -4.98 12.03 -11.79
C ILE A 299 -5.92 11.82 -12.99
N SER A 300 -5.44 12.01 -14.24
CA SER A 300 -6.25 11.76 -15.43
C SER A 300 -6.60 10.28 -15.59
N ASP A 301 -5.66 9.37 -15.38
CA ASP A 301 -5.90 7.92 -15.51
C ASP A 301 -6.91 7.47 -14.45
N ASN A 302 -6.76 7.96 -13.22
CA ASN A 302 -7.73 7.72 -12.16
C ASN A 302 -9.13 8.24 -12.51
N TYR A 303 -9.23 9.44 -13.08
CA TYR A 303 -10.50 9.98 -13.55
C TYR A 303 -11.14 9.08 -14.61
N MET A 304 -10.38 8.68 -15.63
CA MET A 304 -10.88 7.84 -16.73
C MET A 304 -11.42 6.50 -16.22
N LEU A 305 -10.70 5.85 -15.30
CA LEU A 305 -11.14 4.62 -14.65
C LEU A 305 -12.44 4.82 -13.85
N ASN A 306 -12.57 5.93 -13.11
CA ASN A 306 -13.80 6.28 -12.38
C ASN A 306 -15.01 6.59 -13.29
N GLN A 307 -14.77 6.96 -14.54
CA GLN A 307 -15.82 7.08 -15.55
C GLN A 307 -16.15 5.75 -16.25
N GLY A 308 -15.48 4.66 -15.87
CA GLY A 308 -15.71 3.32 -16.39
C GLY A 308 -14.92 2.98 -17.66
N HIS A 309 -14.02 3.87 -18.11
CA HIS A 309 -13.16 3.60 -19.26
C HIS A 309 -12.07 2.59 -18.89
N ARG A 310 -11.70 1.68 -19.82
CA ARG A 310 -10.68 0.66 -19.58
C ARG A 310 -9.37 1.05 -20.26
N ASN A 311 -8.29 1.23 -19.50
CA ASN A 311 -6.96 1.52 -20.06
C ASN A 311 -6.42 0.29 -20.81
N ILE A 312 -5.95 0.48 -22.04
CA ILE A 312 -5.44 -0.59 -22.91
C ILE A 312 -3.95 -0.46 -23.24
N LEU A 313 -3.25 0.50 -22.63
CA LEU A 313 -1.79 0.52 -22.63
C LEU A 313 -1.23 -0.72 -21.90
N PRO A 314 0.00 -1.17 -22.17
CA PRO A 314 0.59 -2.32 -21.49
C PRO A 314 0.78 -2.06 -19.97
N ASP A 315 0.79 -3.10 -19.14
CA ASP A 315 0.82 -2.99 -17.67
C ASP A 315 1.94 -2.08 -17.13
N ASN A 316 3.11 -2.13 -17.76
CA ASN A 316 4.24 -1.27 -17.40
C ASN A 316 4.01 0.22 -17.71
N ARG A 317 3.01 0.58 -18.52
CA ARG A 317 2.56 1.95 -18.85
C ARG A 317 1.35 2.38 -18.02
N GLN A 318 0.61 1.44 -17.44
CA GLN A 318 -0.58 1.73 -16.61
C GLN A 318 -0.21 2.09 -15.17
N VAL A 319 0.83 1.48 -14.61
CA VAL A 319 1.27 1.78 -13.24
C VAL A 319 2.31 2.89 -13.25
N ARG A 320 1.96 4.04 -12.67
CA ARG A 320 2.82 5.24 -12.59
C ARG A 320 2.98 5.71 -11.14
N ALA A 321 4.20 6.06 -10.76
CA ALA A 321 4.57 6.66 -9.48
C ALA A 321 5.15 8.07 -9.67
N LEU A 322 5.09 8.91 -8.63
CA LEU A 322 5.65 10.26 -8.68
C LEU A 322 7.19 10.28 -8.75
N GLU A 323 7.82 9.16 -8.44
CA GLU A 323 9.25 8.93 -8.49
C GLU A 323 9.71 8.32 -9.82
N ASP A 324 8.79 8.00 -10.72
CA ASP A 324 9.14 7.40 -12.01
C ASP A 324 9.95 8.35 -12.89
N VAL A 325 10.85 7.79 -13.69
CA VAL A 325 11.58 8.55 -14.70
C VAL A 325 10.62 8.83 -15.86
N PRO A 326 10.44 10.10 -16.28
CA PRO A 326 9.61 10.43 -17.43
C PRO A 326 10.09 9.69 -18.66
N ARG A 327 9.17 9.02 -19.34
CA ARG A 327 9.50 8.13 -20.44
C ARG A 327 9.65 8.85 -21.79
N GLY A 328 9.55 10.18 -21.79
CA GLY A 328 9.62 11.03 -22.98
C GLY A 328 8.24 11.38 -23.53
N ARG A 329 8.19 11.74 -24.82
CA ARG A 329 6.98 12.24 -25.49
C ARG A 329 6.24 11.11 -26.22
N GLY A 330 5.27 10.50 -25.54
CA GLY A 330 4.39 9.45 -26.07
C GLY A 330 2.92 9.85 -25.96
N ILE A 331 2.00 8.93 -26.27
CA ILE A 331 0.56 9.13 -26.01
C ILE A 331 0.34 8.90 -24.51
N ASP A 332 -0.32 9.82 -23.81
CA ASP A 332 -0.45 9.71 -22.34
C ASP A 332 -1.41 8.59 -21.94
N GLY A 333 -2.53 8.43 -22.64
CA GLY A 333 -3.51 7.38 -22.34
C GLY A 333 -4.29 6.91 -23.57
N ILE A 334 -4.60 5.62 -23.58
CA ILE A 334 -5.44 4.97 -24.60
C ILE A 334 -6.44 4.07 -23.88
N TYR A 335 -7.71 4.26 -24.16
CA TYR A 335 -8.82 3.65 -23.42
C TYR A 335 -9.88 3.06 -24.35
N GLU A 336 -10.49 1.97 -23.92
CA GLU A 336 -11.82 1.61 -24.40
C GLU A 336 -12.87 2.53 -23.79
N ASN A 337 -13.73 3.04 -24.65
CA ASN A 337 -14.81 3.94 -24.30
C ASN A 337 -15.96 3.15 -23.66
N ALA A 338 -16.30 3.48 -22.41
CA ALA A 338 -17.47 2.93 -21.73
C ALA A 338 -18.80 3.36 -22.38
N ASN A 339 -18.78 4.47 -23.13
CA ASN A 339 -19.94 5.09 -23.76
C ASN A 339 -19.74 5.28 -25.28
N PRO A 340 -19.62 4.20 -26.07
CA PRO A 340 -19.43 4.30 -27.52
C PRO A 340 -20.70 4.85 -28.20
N PRO A 341 -20.59 5.46 -29.41
CA PRO A 341 -19.40 5.61 -30.24
C PRO A 341 -18.62 6.94 -30.03
N PRO A 342 -17.30 6.99 -30.36
CA PRO A 342 -16.48 5.89 -30.88
C PRO A 342 -16.01 4.93 -29.77
N PRO A 343 -15.57 3.70 -30.10
CA PRO A 343 -15.20 2.68 -29.11
C PRO A 343 -13.90 2.96 -28.36
N TYR A 344 -13.07 3.90 -28.81
CA TYR A 344 -11.81 4.22 -28.16
C TYR A 344 -11.66 5.71 -27.84
N ILE A 345 -10.86 6.02 -26.82
CA ILE A 345 -10.48 7.39 -26.44
C ILE A 345 -8.96 7.43 -26.30
N VAL A 346 -8.33 8.39 -26.96
CA VAL A 346 -6.93 8.75 -26.82
C VAL A 346 -6.84 10.06 -26.05
N THR A 347 -6.02 10.09 -25.00
CA THR A 347 -5.91 11.25 -24.11
C THR A 347 -4.52 11.86 -24.13
N GLU A 348 -4.48 13.17 -23.93
CA GLU A 348 -3.30 13.96 -23.59
C GLU A 348 -3.62 14.75 -22.33
N THR A 349 -2.70 14.78 -21.37
CA THR A 349 -2.89 15.43 -20.08
C THR A 349 -1.87 16.54 -19.87
N LYS A 350 -2.36 17.70 -19.41
CA LYS A 350 -1.50 18.84 -19.02
C LYS A 350 -1.78 19.26 -17.59
N TYR A 351 -0.71 19.49 -16.84
CA TYR A 351 -0.81 20.08 -15.51
C TYR A 351 -0.76 21.61 -15.61
N ARG A 352 -1.80 22.31 -15.18
CA ARG A 352 -1.91 23.78 -15.17
C ARG A 352 -1.47 24.36 -13.83
N THR A 353 -0.53 25.30 -13.86
CA THR A 353 -0.13 26.08 -12.68
C THR A 353 -1.03 27.30 -12.48
N ASN A 354 -1.05 27.90 -11.29
CA ASN A 354 -1.78 29.16 -11.04
C ASN A 354 -1.26 30.34 -11.88
N SER A 355 -0.03 30.26 -12.39
CA SER A 355 0.54 31.24 -13.32
C SER A 355 0.01 31.08 -14.76
N GLY A 356 -0.86 30.10 -15.02
CA GLY A 356 -1.43 29.81 -16.34
C GLY A 356 -0.49 29.04 -17.27
N GLN A 357 0.62 28.51 -16.75
CA GLN A 357 1.54 27.67 -17.53
C GLN A 357 1.08 26.22 -17.49
N TYR A 358 1.28 25.51 -18.59
CA TYR A 358 1.02 24.08 -18.71
C TYR A 358 2.32 23.31 -18.63
N ILE A 359 2.34 22.26 -17.83
CA ILE A 359 3.49 21.40 -17.62
C ILE A 359 3.17 20.04 -18.23
N ASP A 360 4.11 19.58 -19.04
CA ASP A 360 4.11 18.27 -19.68
C ASP A 360 4.72 17.19 -18.77
N SER A 361 4.55 15.91 -19.10
CA SER A 361 5.07 14.77 -18.33
C SER A 361 6.60 14.75 -18.23
N ASP A 362 7.29 15.28 -19.25
CA ASP A 362 8.74 15.49 -19.25
C ASP A 362 9.19 16.72 -18.42
N GLY A 363 8.26 17.45 -17.80
CA GLY A 363 8.50 18.65 -17.00
C GLY A 363 8.69 19.93 -17.81
N VAL A 364 8.48 19.90 -19.13
CA VAL A 364 8.54 21.08 -19.99
C VAL A 364 7.34 21.99 -19.72
N ALA A 365 7.63 23.24 -19.35
CA ALA A 365 6.61 24.27 -19.16
C ALA A 365 6.35 25.02 -20.47
N SER A 366 5.08 25.22 -20.81
CA SER A 366 4.63 25.86 -22.04
C SER A 366 3.43 26.79 -21.77
N ASN A 367 3.34 27.88 -22.52
CA ASN A 367 2.14 28.73 -22.56
C ASN A 367 1.14 28.27 -23.64
N SER A 368 1.51 27.24 -24.43
CA SER A 368 0.66 26.59 -25.43
C SER A 368 0.34 25.16 -24.98
N LEU A 369 -0.93 24.78 -25.05
CA LEU A 369 -1.43 23.47 -24.62
C LEU A 369 -0.88 22.30 -25.45
N LEU A 370 -0.89 22.46 -26.77
CA LEU A 370 -0.46 21.43 -27.72
C LEU A 370 0.58 22.03 -28.65
N SER A 371 1.75 21.40 -28.72
CA SER A 371 2.88 21.89 -29.53
C SER A 371 2.98 21.14 -30.86
N THR A 372 3.60 21.75 -31.87
CA THR A 372 3.97 21.05 -33.11
C THR A 372 5.34 20.42 -32.93
N THR A 373 5.40 19.10 -33.05
CA THR A 373 6.65 18.34 -32.97
C THR A 373 7.46 18.54 -34.26
N ARG A 374 8.80 18.51 -34.16
CA ARG A 374 9.69 18.67 -35.32
C ARG A 374 9.75 17.44 -36.23
N GLY A 375 9.12 16.34 -35.82
CA GLY A 375 9.22 15.04 -36.49
C GLY A 375 10.55 14.33 -36.23
N SER A 376 10.58 13.04 -36.50
CA SER A 376 11.74 12.14 -36.42
C SER A 376 11.53 10.95 -37.36
N ASN A 377 12.50 10.04 -37.47
CA ASN A 377 12.34 8.84 -38.31
C ASN A 377 11.09 8.05 -37.88
N GLY A 378 10.15 7.87 -38.80
CA GLY A 378 8.87 7.20 -38.55
C GLY A 378 7.74 8.12 -38.06
N TYR A 379 8.02 9.35 -37.65
CA TYR A 379 7.02 10.29 -37.12
C TYR A 379 7.08 11.64 -37.85
N PRO A 380 6.03 12.05 -38.57
CA PRO A 380 6.02 13.32 -39.26
C PRO A 380 5.99 14.50 -38.27
N ALA A 381 6.52 15.65 -38.71
CA ALA A 381 6.30 16.90 -38.01
C ALA A 381 4.79 17.20 -37.97
N SER A 382 4.22 17.18 -36.78
CA SER A 382 2.77 17.17 -36.60
C SER A 382 2.39 17.79 -35.25
N LYS A 383 1.20 18.39 -35.20
CA LYS A 383 0.64 18.95 -33.97
C LYS A 383 0.26 17.82 -33.02
N GLN A 384 0.67 17.92 -31.77
CA GLN A 384 0.29 16.95 -30.74
C GLN A 384 -1.23 16.78 -30.72
N MET A 385 -1.68 15.53 -30.56
CA MET A 385 -3.09 15.10 -30.64
C MET A 385 -3.77 15.22 -32.01
N SER A 386 -3.04 15.52 -33.09
CA SER A 386 -3.59 15.35 -34.45
C SER A 386 -3.43 13.91 -34.93
N ASP A 387 -4.18 13.51 -35.95
CA ASP A 387 -4.10 12.14 -36.49
C ASP A 387 -2.70 11.82 -37.02
N ALA A 388 -2.08 12.79 -37.69
CA ALA A 388 -0.70 12.69 -38.15
C ALA A 388 0.30 12.48 -37.01
N TRP A 389 -0.07 12.84 -35.77
CA TRP A 389 0.74 12.62 -34.59
C TRP A 389 0.39 11.32 -33.86
N ILE A 390 -0.90 11.00 -33.71
CA ILE A 390 -1.43 9.84 -32.97
C ILE A 390 -1.21 8.54 -33.75
N GLN A 391 -1.69 8.46 -34.98
CA GLN A 391 -1.70 7.21 -35.77
C GLN A 391 -0.33 6.52 -35.85
N PRO A 392 0.79 7.21 -36.18
CA PRO A 392 2.09 6.54 -36.24
C PRO A 392 2.61 6.05 -34.87
N ARG A 393 2.03 6.52 -33.75
CA ARG A 393 2.43 6.13 -32.39
C ARG A 393 1.59 5.01 -31.80
N LEU A 394 0.37 4.77 -32.30
CA LEU A 394 -0.52 3.74 -31.75
C LEU A 394 0.15 2.36 -31.72
N ALA A 395 0.79 1.95 -32.84
CA ALA A 395 1.44 0.66 -32.92
C ALA A 395 2.60 0.47 -31.94
N ASP A 396 3.29 1.56 -31.56
CA ASP A 396 4.38 1.51 -30.57
C ASP A 396 3.85 1.42 -29.14
N GLU A 397 2.63 1.92 -28.90
CA GLU A 397 2.01 1.96 -27.58
C GLU A 397 1.21 0.70 -27.25
N VAL A 398 0.46 0.15 -28.21
CA VAL A 398 -0.46 -0.99 -27.99
C VAL A 398 -0.19 -2.21 -28.88
N GLY A 399 0.82 -2.14 -29.75
CA GLY A 399 1.07 -3.17 -30.76
C GLY A 399 0.23 -2.98 -32.02
N ARG A 400 0.62 -3.63 -33.12
CA ARG A 400 0.01 -3.41 -34.45
C ARG A 400 -1.46 -3.81 -34.52
N ASP A 401 -1.78 -5.02 -34.04
CA ASP A 401 -3.14 -5.56 -34.17
C ASP A 401 -4.17 -4.66 -33.47
N VAL A 402 -3.88 -4.24 -32.23
CA VAL A 402 -4.75 -3.32 -31.47
C VAL A 402 -4.77 -1.92 -32.09
N ALA A 403 -3.64 -1.45 -32.64
CA ALA A 403 -3.60 -0.16 -33.32
C ALA A 403 -4.47 -0.15 -34.58
N ASP A 404 -4.48 -1.23 -35.35
CA ASP A 404 -5.33 -1.39 -36.53
C ASP A 404 -6.82 -1.39 -36.12
N ASP A 405 -7.19 -2.11 -35.07
CA ASP A 405 -8.57 -2.09 -34.53
C ASP A 405 -9.01 -0.67 -34.11
N ILE A 406 -8.14 0.08 -33.42
CA ILE A 406 -8.42 1.48 -33.03
C ILE A 406 -8.61 2.38 -34.25
N MET A 407 -7.83 2.17 -35.31
CA MET A 407 -7.92 2.96 -36.54
C MET A 407 -9.18 2.65 -37.34
N ASP A 408 -9.56 1.37 -37.42
CA ASP A 408 -10.71 0.90 -38.18
C ASP A 408 -12.04 1.23 -37.49
N GLU A 409 -12.13 1.05 -36.17
CA GLU A 409 -13.36 1.32 -35.42
C GLU A 409 -13.50 2.79 -34.99
N GLY A 410 -12.38 3.51 -34.93
CA GLY A 410 -12.31 4.94 -34.64
C GLY A 410 -12.15 5.28 -33.16
N TYR A 411 -11.67 6.50 -32.91
CA TYR A 411 -11.37 7.00 -31.57
C TYR A 411 -11.63 8.49 -31.39
N ASP A 412 -11.91 8.89 -30.16
CA ASP A 412 -11.97 10.27 -29.71
C ASP A 412 -10.63 10.77 -29.17
N ARG A 413 -10.42 12.08 -29.22
CA ARG A 413 -9.18 12.75 -28.78
C ARG A 413 -9.52 13.71 -27.67
N TRP A 414 -9.05 13.45 -26.45
CA TRP A 414 -9.37 14.26 -25.29
C TRP A 414 -8.12 14.94 -24.75
N LEU A 415 -8.18 16.26 -24.62
CA LEU A 415 -7.20 17.03 -23.86
C LEU A 415 -7.73 17.25 -22.45
N MET A 416 -7.01 16.71 -21.46
CA MET A 416 -7.37 16.76 -20.06
C MET A 416 -6.47 17.75 -19.32
N ILE A 417 -7.06 18.58 -18.47
CA ILE A 417 -6.34 19.55 -17.65
C ILE A 417 -6.48 19.17 -16.19
N VAL A 418 -5.35 18.96 -15.53
CA VAL A 418 -5.25 18.83 -14.08
C VAL A 418 -4.63 20.09 -13.53
N ASP A 419 -5.06 20.57 -12.36
CA ASP A 419 -4.43 21.75 -11.75
C ASP A 419 -4.04 21.55 -10.28
N GLU A 420 -3.65 22.63 -9.62
CA GLU A 420 -3.16 22.61 -8.24
C GLU A 420 -4.19 22.18 -7.20
N THR A 421 -5.46 22.03 -7.57
CA THR A 421 -6.49 21.42 -6.72
C THR A 421 -6.31 19.90 -6.58
N GLY A 422 -5.62 19.26 -7.51
CA GLY A 422 -5.49 17.80 -7.55
C GLY A 422 -6.62 17.10 -8.32
N GLU A 423 -7.42 17.84 -9.08
CA GLU A 423 -8.56 17.31 -9.83
C GLU A 423 -8.40 17.55 -11.34
N VAL A 424 -9.10 16.74 -12.16
CA VAL A 424 -9.31 17.06 -13.58
C VAL A 424 -10.32 18.20 -13.64
N VAL A 425 -9.88 19.37 -14.10
CA VAL A 425 -10.67 20.61 -14.14
C VAL A 425 -11.20 20.96 -15.52
N ASN A 426 -10.73 20.30 -16.59
CA ASN A 426 -11.28 20.47 -17.94
C ASN A 426 -10.99 19.23 -18.78
N ILE A 427 -11.95 18.84 -19.60
CA ILE A 427 -11.75 17.88 -20.69
C ILE A 427 -12.28 18.50 -21.97
N THR A 428 -11.42 18.66 -22.96
CA THR A 428 -11.77 19.20 -24.28
C THR A 428 -11.64 18.12 -25.34
N ARG A 429 -12.71 17.89 -26.11
CA ARG A 429 -12.67 17.00 -27.27
C ARG A 429 -12.03 17.72 -28.46
N LEU A 430 -11.19 17.02 -29.19
CA LEU A 430 -10.42 17.54 -30.33
C LEU A 430 -10.82 16.88 -31.65
N ASP A 431 -10.74 17.66 -32.73
CA ASP A 431 -10.82 17.15 -34.10
C ASP A 431 -9.51 16.45 -34.53
N ALA A 432 -9.52 15.84 -35.73
CA ALA A 432 -8.35 15.17 -36.32
C ALA A 432 -7.12 16.10 -36.52
N ASN A 433 -7.30 17.42 -36.43
CA ASN A 433 -6.25 18.43 -36.54
C ASN A 433 -5.86 19.02 -35.17
N ALA A 434 -6.29 18.40 -34.08
CA ALA A 434 -6.10 18.88 -32.71
C ALA A 434 -6.67 20.29 -32.47
N ARG A 435 -7.85 20.59 -33.03
CA ARG A 435 -8.64 21.79 -32.73
C ARG A 435 -9.77 21.43 -31.78
N SER A 436 -10.01 22.27 -30.79
CA SER A 436 -11.12 22.13 -29.85
C SER A 436 -12.45 22.10 -30.58
N ILE A 437 -13.26 21.07 -30.33
CA ILE A 437 -14.63 20.97 -30.81
C ILE A 437 -15.58 21.43 -29.71
N GLU A 438 -15.51 20.79 -28.54
CA GLU A 438 -16.42 21.01 -27.41
C GLU A 438 -15.75 20.68 -26.07
N GLU A 439 -16.22 21.33 -25.00
CA GLU A 439 -15.83 20.99 -23.62
C GLU A 439 -16.74 19.88 -23.11
N VAL A 440 -16.15 18.73 -22.77
CA VAL A 440 -16.82 17.55 -22.20
C VAL A 440 -17.00 17.73 -20.69
N MET A 441 -16.09 18.47 -20.04
CA MET A 441 -16.11 18.80 -18.63
C MET A 441 -15.49 20.19 -18.41
N ARG A 442 -16.00 20.95 -17.42
CA ARG A 442 -15.61 22.32 -17.13
C ARG A 442 -15.28 22.58 -15.68
#